data_AF-A0A8H7NG84-F1
#
_entry.id   AF-A0A8H7NG84-F1
#
_cell.length_a   1.000
_cell.length_b   1.000
_cell.length_c   1.000
_cell.angle_alpha   90.00
_cell.angle_beta   90.00
_cell.angle_gamma   90.00
#
_symmetry.space_group_name_H-M   'P 1'
#
loop_
_entity.id
_entity.type
_entity.pdbx_description
1 polymer ?
#
loop_
_entity_poly.entity_id
_entity_poly.type
_entity_poly.pdbx_seq_one_letter_code
_entity_poly.pdbx_strand_id
1 'polypeptide(L)'
;MEALGGVGYLNNAEQEHLNISRLWRDCAVLPIWEGTTNVLCTDFIKTVTHPAAGKETLDALRSFVREAAAFQGPGHANLPAWNPVQRWDVIERRLLIESPEELMRNARDHVWQTAQLLASLLLYADAQTDGDPVACDVHKRFAQCSSIGLDSGPMTSPETSLGMDSAIVYGGGSVHHGRPRL
;
A
#
# COMPACT_ATOMS: atom_id res chain seq x y z
N MET A 1 17.38 5.37 -13.01
CA MET A 1 17.37 5.83 -14.42
C MET A 1 17.43 7.36 -14.46
N GLU A 2 16.45 8.06 -13.88
CA GLU A 2 16.39 9.53 -13.85
C GLU A 2 17.66 10.20 -13.32
N ALA A 3 18.23 9.71 -12.22
CA ALA A 3 19.47 10.26 -11.64
C ALA A 3 20.70 10.22 -12.58
N LEU A 4 20.68 9.39 -13.62
CA LEU A 4 21.74 9.30 -14.64
C LEU A 4 21.37 10.02 -15.95
N GLY A 5 20.19 10.63 -16.02
CA GLY A 5 19.66 11.28 -17.22
C GLY A 5 19.62 10.31 -18.43
N GLY A 6 19.95 10.84 -19.61
CA GLY A 6 19.94 10.07 -20.86
C GLY A 6 20.85 8.84 -20.84
N VAL A 7 21.95 8.87 -20.09
CA VAL A 7 22.87 7.72 -19.95
C VAL A 7 22.15 6.52 -19.35
N GLY A 8 21.30 6.74 -18.35
CA GLY A 8 20.51 5.68 -17.73
C GLY A 8 19.48 5.02 -18.65
N TYR A 9 19.13 5.67 -19.76
CA TYR A 9 18.18 5.15 -20.76
C TYR A 9 18.87 4.28 -21.81
N LEU A 10 20.19 4.40 -21.98
CA LEU A 10 20.92 3.65 -22.99
C LEU A 10 20.98 2.16 -22.65
N ASN A 11 20.97 1.33 -23.70
CA ASN A 11 21.26 -0.10 -23.61
C ASN A 11 22.64 -0.31 -24.22
N ASN A 12 23.67 -0.31 -23.39
CA ASN A 12 25.07 -0.37 -23.80
C ASN A 12 25.54 -1.84 -23.86
N ALA A 13 25.98 -2.27 -25.04
CA ALA A 13 26.55 -3.61 -25.23
C ALA A 13 27.99 -3.73 -24.70
N GLU A 14 28.73 -2.63 -24.62
CA GLU A 14 30.14 -2.61 -24.16
C GLU A 14 30.25 -2.51 -22.64
N GLN A 15 29.22 -1.99 -21.96
CA GLN A 15 29.20 -1.79 -20.51
C GLN A 15 27.89 -2.28 -19.90
N GLU A 16 27.63 -3.58 -20.03
CA GLU A 16 26.34 -4.18 -19.67
C GLU A 16 25.94 -3.97 -18.20
N HIS A 17 26.91 -3.89 -17.28
CA HIS A 17 26.67 -3.63 -15.86
C HIS A 17 26.08 -2.24 -15.56
N LEU A 18 26.14 -1.30 -16.53
CA LEU A 18 25.51 0.01 -16.42
C LEU A 18 24.11 0.07 -17.05
N ASN A 19 23.56 -1.05 -17.55
CA ASN A 19 22.26 -1.10 -18.22
C ASN A 19 21.10 -1.02 -17.23
N ILE A 20 20.92 0.15 -16.60
CA ILE A 20 19.77 0.48 -15.76
C ILE A 20 18.46 0.35 -16.53
N SER A 21 18.49 0.56 -17.86
CA SER A 21 17.37 0.32 -18.77
C SER A 21 16.92 -1.15 -18.81
N ARG A 22 17.86 -2.10 -18.64
CA ARG A 22 17.53 -3.53 -18.51
C ARG A 22 16.83 -3.78 -17.18
N LEU A 23 17.42 -3.35 -16.06
CA LEU A 23 16.82 -3.50 -14.73
C LEU A 23 15.41 -2.90 -14.67
N TRP A 24 15.20 -1.73 -15.27
CA TRP A 24 13.88 -1.11 -15.31
C TRP A 24 12.83 -1.96 -16.04
N ARG A 25 13.18 -2.52 -17.21
CA ARG A 25 12.29 -3.43 -17.96
C ARG A 25 12.06 -4.75 -17.22
N ASP A 26 13.09 -5.31 -16.62
CA ASP A 26 13.00 -6.55 -15.87
C ASP A 26 12.08 -6.37 -14.64
N CYS A 27 12.18 -5.25 -13.93
CA CYS A 27 11.29 -4.91 -12.82
C CYS A 27 9.82 -4.74 -13.24
N ALA A 28 9.52 -4.47 -14.51
CA ALA A 28 8.14 -4.30 -14.99
C ALA A 28 7.33 -5.60 -14.96
N VAL A 29 7.99 -6.77 -14.87
CA VAL A 29 7.30 -8.06 -14.69
C VAL A 29 6.80 -8.26 -13.26
N LEU A 30 7.44 -7.64 -12.26
CA LEU A 30 7.18 -7.87 -10.84
C LEU A 30 5.74 -7.58 -10.40
N PRO A 31 5.06 -6.51 -10.86
CA PRO A 31 3.65 -6.28 -10.51
C PRO A 31 2.66 -7.07 -11.39
N ILE A 32 3.15 -7.93 -12.30
CA ILE A 32 2.33 -8.68 -13.26
C ILE A 32 2.34 -10.17 -12.93
N TRP A 33 3.52 -10.78 -12.82
CA TRP A 33 3.65 -12.22 -12.57
C TRP A 33 3.26 -12.58 -11.14
N GLU A 34 2.86 -13.83 -10.92
CA GLU A 34 2.41 -14.35 -9.61
C GLU A 34 1.20 -13.61 -8.98
N GLY A 35 0.45 -12.88 -9.82
CA GLY A 35 -0.71 -12.12 -9.40
C GLY A 35 -0.49 -10.64 -9.60
N THR A 36 -1.37 -10.02 -10.40
CA THR A 36 -1.32 -8.57 -10.58
C THR A 36 -1.62 -7.84 -9.27
N THR A 37 -1.22 -6.58 -9.17
CA THR A 37 -1.47 -5.76 -7.96
C THR A 37 -2.92 -5.88 -7.45
N ASN A 38 -3.92 -5.77 -8.34
CA ASN A 38 -5.32 -5.86 -7.94
C ASN A 38 -5.70 -7.27 -7.50
N VAL A 39 -5.19 -8.32 -8.14
CA VAL A 39 -5.44 -9.71 -7.73
C VAL A 39 -4.91 -9.93 -6.31
N LEU A 40 -3.66 -9.54 -6.04
CA LEU A 40 -3.06 -9.68 -4.70
C LEU A 40 -3.78 -8.82 -3.65
N CYS A 41 -4.27 -7.63 -4.03
CA CYS A 41 -5.07 -6.81 -3.12
C CYS A 41 -6.40 -7.48 -2.78
N THR A 42 -7.09 -8.07 -3.75
CA THR A 42 -8.32 -8.82 -3.47
C THR A 42 -8.06 -10.09 -2.67
N ASP A 43 -6.91 -10.75 -2.89
CA ASP A 43 -6.50 -11.92 -2.12
C ASP A 43 -6.29 -11.56 -0.65
N PHE A 44 -5.58 -10.48 -0.36
CA PHE A 44 -5.46 -9.94 1.01
C PHE A 44 -6.82 -9.75 1.68
N ILE A 45 -7.78 -9.10 1.01
CA ILE A 45 -9.13 -8.91 1.55
C ILE A 45 -9.80 -10.26 1.83
N LYS A 46 -9.72 -11.22 0.90
CA LYS A 46 -10.29 -12.57 1.09
C LYS A 46 -9.64 -13.27 2.29
N THR A 47 -8.34 -13.15 2.48
CA THR A 47 -7.62 -13.77 3.60
C THR A 47 -8.08 -13.19 4.94
N VAL A 48 -8.08 -11.87 5.09
CA VAL A 48 -8.42 -11.22 6.37
C VAL A 48 -9.91 -11.28 6.70
N THR A 49 -10.77 -11.49 5.70
CA THR A 49 -12.23 -11.67 5.89
C THR A 49 -12.68 -13.14 5.84
N HIS A 50 -11.75 -14.08 5.71
CA HIS A 50 -12.10 -15.49 5.55
C HIS A 50 -12.87 -16.01 6.79
N PRO A 51 -14.04 -16.66 6.64
CA PRO A 51 -14.87 -17.06 7.78
C PRO A 51 -14.18 -17.99 8.79
N ALA A 52 -13.24 -18.81 8.32
CA ALA A 52 -12.55 -19.80 9.15
C ALA A 52 -11.20 -19.34 9.72
N ALA A 53 -10.59 -18.28 9.17
CA ALA A 53 -9.18 -17.93 9.48
C ALA A 53 -8.91 -16.41 9.52
N GLY A 54 -9.88 -15.58 9.11
CA GLY A 54 -9.71 -14.13 9.01
C GLY A 54 -9.52 -13.49 10.38
N LYS A 55 -10.24 -13.99 11.40
CA LYS A 55 -10.09 -13.53 12.78
C LYS A 55 -8.68 -13.80 13.31
N GLU A 56 -8.19 -15.02 13.14
CA GLU A 56 -6.84 -15.42 13.55
C GLU A 56 -5.78 -14.59 12.83
N THR A 57 -5.99 -14.28 11.55
CA THR A 57 -5.11 -13.42 10.75
C THR A 57 -5.06 -11.99 11.30
N LEU A 58 -6.22 -11.40 11.59
CA LEU A 58 -6.30 -10.05 12.17
C LEU A 58 -5.71 -10.00 13.57
N ASP A 59 -5.97 -11.00 14.41
CA ASP A 59 -5.41 -11.10 15.75
C ASP A 59 -3.88 -11.25 15.71
N ALA A 60 -3.33 -12.00 14.75
CA ALA A 60 -1.88 -12.11 14.53
C ALA A 60 -1.26 -10.78 14.10
N LEU A 61 -1.88 -10.06 13.16
CA LEU A 61 -1.41 -8.73 12.76
C LEU A 61 -1.47 -7.72 13.91
N ARG A 62 -2.55 -7.77 14.71
CA ARG A 62 -2.69 -6.94 15.91
C ARG A 62 -1.59 -7.22 16.93
N SER A 63 -1.29 -8.50 17.21
CA SER A 63 -0.20 -8.91 18.11
C SER A 63 1.14 -8.42 17.59
N PHE A 64 1.44 -8.65 16.31
CA PHE A 64 2.66 -8.13 15.67
C PHE A 64 2.81 -6.62 15.84
N VAL A 65 1.76 -5.83 15.54
CA VAL A 65 1.81 -4.36 15.68
C VAL A 65 2.09 -3.95 17.12
N ARG A 66 1.40 -4.57 18.09
CA ARG A 66 1.55 -4.22 19.51
C ARG A 66 2.93 -4.59 20.04
N GLU A 67 3.45 -5.75 19.68
CA GLU A 67 4.76 -6.23 20.12
C GLU A 67 5.89 -5.40 19.50
N ALA A 68 5.84 -5.15 18.19
CA ALA A 68 6.83 -4.31 17.51
C ALA A 68 6.80 -2.86 18.02
N ALA A 69 5.63 -2.29 18.31
CA ALA A 69 5.51 -0.95 18.88
C ALA A 69 5.98 -0.86 20.34
N ALA A 70 5.92 -1.97 21.08
CA ALA A 70 6.40 -2.05 22.46
C ALA A 70 7.92 -2.27 22.56
N PHE A 71 8.58 -2.64 21.46
CA PHE A 71 10.01 -2.91 21.44
C PHE A 71 10.81 -1.69 21.93
N GLN A 72 11.65 -1.90 22.93
CA GLN A 72 12.49 -0.86 23.53
C GLN A 72 13.96 -1.19 23.27
N GLY A 73 14.73 -0.19 22.86
CA GLY A 73 16.16 -0.31 22.65
C GLY A 73 16.89 1.03 22.78
N PRO A 74 18.20 1.08 22.47
CA PRO A 74 19.00 2.29 22.50
C PRO A 74 18.69 3.32 21.40
N GLY A 75 17.73 3.05 20.50
CA GLY A 75 17.38 3.93 19.39
C GLY A 75 16.72 5.24 19.80
N HIS A 76 16.26 6.00 18.81
CA HIS A 76 15.67 7.31 19.09
C HIS A 76 14.38 7.19 19.93
N ALA A 77 14.17 8.19 20.80
CA ALA A 77 12.93 8.31 21.56
C ALA A 77 11.72 8.51 20.63
N ASN A 78 10.55 8.16 21.15
CA ASN A 78 9.27 8.12 20.45
C ASN A 78 9.01 9.37 19.57
N LEU A 79 8.60 9.17 18.31
CA LEU A 79 8.27 10.27 17.40
C LEU A 79 6.84 10.76 17.68
N PRO A 80 6.59 12.05 17.96
CA PRO A 80 5.28 12.51 18.41
C PRO A 80 4.10 12.21 17.46
N ALA A 81 4.34 12.19 16.16
CA ALA A 81 3.31 11.91 15.14
C ALA A 81 3.21 10.43 14.76
N TRP A 82 4.07 9.57 15.32
CA TRP A 82 4.12 8.16 14.99
C TRP A 82 3.37 7.36 16.06
N ASN A 83 2.13 6.98 15.75
CA ASN A 83 1.32 6.12 16.60
C ASN A 83 0.86 4.87 15.81
N PRO A 84 1.72 3.84 15.71
CA PRO A 84 1.43 2.67 14.89
C PRO A 84 0.22 1.87 15.39
N VAL A 85 -0.01 1.83 16.71
CA VAL A 85 -1.15 1.13 17.32
C VAL A 85 -2.47 1.82 16.95
N GLN A 86 -2.55 3.14 17.10
CA GLN A 86 -3.73 3.90 16.69
C GLN A 86 -3.99 3.78 15.18
N ARG A 87 -2.93 3.78 14.36
CA ARG A 87 -3.06 3.59 12.91
C ARG A 87 -3.61 2.20 12.57
N TRP A 88 -3.15 1.16 13.27
CA TRP A 88 -3.74 -0.18 13.15
C TRP A 88 -5.20 -0.22 13.55
N ASP A 89 -5.59 0.39 14.67
CA ASP A 89 -6.98 0.40 15.12
C ASP A 89 -7.93 1.02 14.08
N VAL A 90 -7.46 2.01 13.31
CA VAL A 90 -8.20 2.59 12.18
C VAL A 90 -8.32 1.60 11.02
N ILE A 91 -7.21 0.98 10.61
CA ILE A 91 -7.19 -0.02 9.52
C ILE A 91 -8.11 -1.20 9.88
N GLU A 92 -7.92 -1.78 11.05
CA GLU A 92 -8.68 -2.94 11.53
C GLU A 92 -10.18 -2.62 11.63
N ARG A 93 -10.53 -1.44 12.14
CA ARG A 93 -11.94 -1.01 12.18
C ARG A 93 -12.57 -0.99 10.79
N ARG A 94 -11.85 -0.50 9.78
CA ARG A 94 -12.36 -0.47 8.41
C ARG A 94 -12.56 -1.89 7.86
N LEU A 95 -11.57 -2.76 8.07
CA LEU A 95 -11.64 -4.18 7.67
C LEU A 95 -12.83 -4.94 8.29
N LEU A 96 -13.27 -4.53 9.48
CA LEU A 96 -14.37 -5.19 10.20
C LEU A 96 -15.77 -4.61 9.90
N ILE A 97 -15.86 -3.34 9.51
CA ILE A 97 -17.15 -2.62 9.40
C ILE A 97 -17.56 -2.36 7.95
N GLU A 98 -16.60 -2.17 7.04
CA GLU A 98 -16.89 -1.93 5.61
C GLU A 98 -17.60 -3.14 4.99
N SER A 99 -18.49 -2.89 4.03
CA SER A 99 -19.14 -3.97 3.29
C SER A 99 -18.13 -4.71 2.39
N PRO A 100 -18.42 -5.97 1.98
CA PRO A 100 -17.56 -6.68 1.02
C PRO A 100 -17.31 -5.87 -0.26
N GLU A 101 -18.30 -5.13 -0.74
CA GLU A 101 -18.18 -4.28 -1.94
C GLU A 101 -17.24 -3.08 -1.71
N GLU A 102 -17.29 -2.47 -0.52
CA GLU A 102 -16.39 -1.36 -0.14
C GLU A 102 -14.95 -1.84 0.05
N LEU A 103 -14.77 -2.98 0.72
CA LEU A 103 -13.46 -3.61 0.91
C LEU A 103 -12.80 -3.95 -0.42
N MET A 104 -13.55 -4.52 -1.37
CA MET A 104 -13.04 -4.86 -2.69
C MET A 104 -12.71 -3.63 -3.53
N ARG A 105 -13.53 -2.57 -3.46
CA ARG A 105 -13.25 -1.30 -4.12
C ARG A 105 -11.95 -0.67 -3.63
N ASN A 106 -11.74 -0.66 -2.32
CA ASN A 106 -10.62 -0.01 -1.66
C ASN A 106 -9.47 -0.98 -1.33
N ALA A 107 -9.45 -2.17 -1.95
CA ALA A 107 -8.52 -3.25 -1.57
C ALA A 107 -7.06 -2.80 -1.65
N ARG A 108 -6.71 -1.98 -2.65
CA ARG A 108 -5.37 -1.43 -2.82
C ARG A 108 -4.97 -0.51 -1.67
N ASP A 109 -5.90 0.32 -1.21
CA ASP A 109 -5.66 1.25 -0.11
C ASP A 109 -5.47 0.51 1.22
N HIS A 110 -6.26 -0.55 1.44
CA HIS A 110 -6.13 -1.41 2.61
C HIS A 110 -4.76 -2.10 2.66
N VAL A 111 -4.32 -2.69 1.54
CA VAL A 111 -2.99 -3.31 1.45
C VAL A 111 -1.88 -2.29 1.63
N TRP A 112 -1.98 -1.12 0.98
CA TRP A 112 -0.94 -0.10 1.05
C TRP A 112 -0.79 0.48 2.45
N GLN A 113 -1.92 0.77 3.13
CA GLN A 113 -1.93 1.23 4.52
C GLN A 113 -1.30 0.20 5.46
N THR A 114 -1.67 -1.07 5.28
CA THR A 114 -1.12 -2.17 6.09
C THR A 114 0.37 -2.33 5.84
N ALA A 115 0.80 -2.38 4.57
CA ALA A 115 2.21 -2.54 4.20
C ALA A 115 3.09 -1.39 4.71
N GLN A 116 2.63 -0.14 4.58
CA GLN A 116 3.36 1.01 5.12
C GLN A 116 3.49 0.97 6.64
N LEU A 117 2.43 0.56 7.35
CA LEU A 117 2.48 0.41 8.79
C LEU A 117 3.49 -0.67 9.22
N LEU A 118 3.44 -1.84 8.58
CA LEU A 118 4.37 -2.94 8.85
C LEU A 118 5.82 -2.53 8.53
N ALA A 119 6.06 -1.89 7.39
CA ALA A 119 7.39 -1.38 7.03
C ALA A 119 7.90 -0.35 8.05
N SER A 120 7.05 0.57 8.50
CA SER A 120 7.42 1.55 9.53
C SER A 120 7.80 0.89 10.86
N LEU A 121 7.08 -0.16 11.27
CA LEU A 121 7.38 -0.92 12.48
C LEU A 121 8.69 -1.69 12.38
N LEU A 122 8.99 -2.27 11.21
CA LEU A 122 10.26 -2.96 10.97
C LEU A 122 11.45 -1.98 11.00
N LEU A 123 11.29 -0.80 10.38
CA LEU A 123 12.31 0.26 10.44
C LEU A 123 12.51 0.79 11.87
N TYR A 124 11.44 0.86 12.66
CA TYR A 124 11.55 1.18 14.08
C TYR A 124 12.33 0.11 14.85
N ALA A 125 11.99 -1.17 14.68
CA ALA A 125 12.68 -2.26 15.35
C ALA A 125 14.17 -2.33 14.97
N ASP A 126 14.50 -2.07 13.70
CA ASP A 126 15.88 -1.96 13.20
C ASP A 126 16.63 -0.82 13.91
N ALA A 127 16.06 0.39 13.90
CA ALA A 127 16.63 1.55 14.58
C ALA A 127 16.81 1.35 16.10
N GLN A 128 15.95 0.53 16.72
CA GLN A 128 16.04 0.20 18.14
C GLN A 128 17.04 -0.92 18.45
N THR A 129 17.56 -1.67 17.46
CA THR A 129 18.42 -2.82 17.74
C THR A 129 19.79 -2.40 18.28
N ASP A 130 20.43 -1.41 17.65
CA ASP A 130 21.77 -0.93 18.02
C ASP A 130 21.85 0.61 18.20
N GLY A 131 20.76 1.32 17.88
CA GLY A 131 20.72 2.77 17.96
C GLY A 131 21.50 3.49 16.87
N ASP A 132 21.75 2.84 15.72
CA ASP A 132 22.41 3.47 14.58
C ASP A 132 21.71 4.80 14.19
N PRO A 133 22.42 5.94 14.19
CA PRO A 133 21.85 7.23 13.82
C PRO A 133 21.30 7.25 12.39
N VAL A 134 21.82 6.43 11.46
CA VAL A 134 21.30 6.37 10.09
C VAL A 134 19.97 5.63 10.05
N ALA A 135 19.88 4.44 10.65
CA ALA A 135 18.61 3.71 10.79
C ALA A 135 17.53 4.56 11.49
N CYS A 136 17.90 5.30 12.53
CA CYS A 136 17.01 6.24 13.22
C CYS A 136 16.47 7.33 12.28
N ASP A 137 17.32 7.94 11.45
CA ASP A 137 16.90 8.99 10.51
C ASP A 137 16.04 8.42 9.37
N VAL A 138 16.35 7.21 8.89
CA VAL A 138 15.52 6.50 7.88
C VAL A 138 14.11 6.25 8.40
N HIS A 139 13.98 5.68 9.61
CA HIS A 139 12.68 5.47 10.23
C HIS A 139 11.92 6.79 10.39
N LYS A 140 12.57 7.83 10.90
CA LYS A 140 11.96 9.16 11.07
C LYS A 140 11.41 9.74 9.77
N ARG A 141 12.20 9.69 8.68
CA ARG A 141 11.76 10.20 7.37
C ARG A 141 10.63 9.36 6.80
N PHE A 142 10.72 8.04 6.91
CA PHE A 142 9.67 7.14 6.43
C PHE A 142 8.35 7.41 7.17
N ALA A 143 8.37 7.51 8.50
CA ALA A 143 7.20 7.81 9.31
C ALA A 143 6.53 9.13 8.91
N GLN A 144 7.31 10.16 8.57
CA GLN A 144 6.82 11.46 8.13
C GLN A 144 6.22 11.45 6.71
N CYS A 145 6.81 10.71 5.77
CA CYS A 145 6.34 10.65 4.38
C CYS A 145 5.17 9.66 4.19
N SER A 146 5.04 8.65 5.04
CA SER A 146 4.01 7.60 4.93
C SER A 146 2.57 8.08 5.19
N SER A 147 2.37 9.36 5.50
CA SER A 147 1.05 10.00 5.63
C SER A 147 0.51 10.56 4.31
N ILE A 148 1.34 10.64 3.25
CA ILE A 148 0.95 11.19 1.95
C ILE A 148 0.10 10.16 1.19
N GLY A 149 -1.23 10.39 1.15
CA GLY A 149 -2.17 9.65 0.30
C GLY A 149 -3.31 8.91 1.02
N LEU A 150 -3.63 9.26 2.27
CA LEU A 150 -4.60 8.51 3.10
C LEU A 150 -5.96 9.17 3.30
N ASP A 151 -6.20 10.33 2.69
CA ASP A 151 -7.53 10.94 2.72
C ASP A 151 -8.45 10.15 1.78
N SER A 152 -9.07 9.12 2.36
CA SER A 152 -10.29 8.55 1.83
C SER A 152 -11.31 9.69 1.88
N GLY A 153 -11.57 10.34 0.73
CA GLY A 153 -12.54 11.42 0.63
C GLY A 153 -13.92 11.00 1.16
N PRO A 154 -14.85 11.95 1.32
CA PRO A 154 -16.15 11.69 1.93
C PRO A 154 -16.82 10.47 1.30
N MET A 155 -17.34 9.57 2.15
CA MET A 155 -18.02 8.34 1.75
C MET A 155 -19.25 8.68 0.88
N THR A 156 -19.07 8.63 -0.43
CA THR A 156 -20.17 8.55 -1.37
C THR A 156 -20.60 7.08 -1.49
N SER A 157 -21.88 6.83 -1.78
CA SER A 157 -22.33 5.44 -1.90
C SER A 157 -21.51 4.72 -2.98
N PRO A 158 -21.21 3.41 -2.82
CA PRO A 158 -20.44 2.65 -3.80
C PRO A 158 -20.98 2.78 -5.23
N GLU A 159 -22.31 2.81 -5.37
CA GLU A 159 -23.02 2.98 -6.64
C GLU A 159 -22.74 4.34 -7.28
N THR A 160 -22.75 5.40 -6.46
CA THR A 160 -22.48 6.78 -6.92
C THR A 160 -21.04 6.94 -7.36
N SER A 161 -20.08 6.45 -6.56
CA SER A 161 -18.65 6.47 -6.91
C SER A 161 -18.39 5.66 -8.18
N LEU A 162 -18.95 4.44 -8.30
CA LEU A 162 -18.77 3.62 -9.51
C LEU A 162 -19.35 4.29 -10.76
N GLY A 163 -20.51 4.93 -10.64
CA GLY A 163 -21.11 5.69 -11.73
C GLY A 163 -20.20 6.84 -12.18
N MET A 164 -19.60 7.55 -11.23
CA MET A 164 -18.64 8.62 -11.53
C MET A 164 -17.35 8.09 -12.14
N ASP A 165 -16.75 7.03 -11.58
CA ASP A 165 -15.54 6.39 -12.10
C ASP A 165 -15.77 5.90 -13.53
N SER A 166 -16.92 5.30 -13.80
CA SER A 166 -17.31 4.87 -15.14
C SER A 166 -17.46 6.05 -16.10
N ALA A 167 -18.09 7.13 -15.67
CA ALA A 167 -18.23 8.35 -16.47
C ALA A 167 -16.89 9.03 -16.75
N ILE A 168 -15.93 8.97 -15.81
CA ILE A 168 -14.56 9.47 -15.98
C ILE A 168 -13.78 8.60 -16.98
N VAL A 169 -13.81 7.28 -16.80
CA VAL A 169 -13.02 6.33 -17.59
C VAL A 169 -13.53 6.19 -19.02
N TYR A 170 -14.85 6.03 -19.18
CA TYR A 170 -15.47 5.74 -20.47
C TYR A 170 -16.08 6.98 -21.14
N GLY A 171 -16.22 8.08 -20.41
CA GLY A 171 -16.87 9.30 -20.88
C GLY A 171 -18.40 9.20 -20.84
N GLY A 172 -19.04 10.10 -20.08
CA GLY A 172 -20.45 10.50 -20.25
C GLY A 172 -21.53 9.48 -19.88
N GLY A 173 -22.24 9.75 -18.78
CA GLY A 173 -23.61 9.27 -18.61
C GLY A 173 -24.49 9.83 -19.73
N SER A 174 -24.91 8.98 -20.65
CA SER A 174 -26.02 9.26 -21.56
C SER A 174 -26.71 7.95 -21.88
N VAL A 175 -27.93 7.84 -21.36
CA VAL A 175 -28.94 6.86 -21.72
C VAL A 175 -28.91 6.66 -23.24
N HIS A 176 -28.64 5.44 -23.71
CA HIS A 176 -28.86 5.07 -25.11
C HIS A 176 -30.36 5.15 -25.41
N HIS A 177 -30.83 6.31 -25.88
CA HIS A 177 -32.05 6.45 -26.68
C HIS A 177 -31.62 6.67 -28.13
N GLY A 178 -31.37 5.58 -28.84
CA GLY A 178 -31.03 5.65 -30.26
C GLY A 178 -31.06 4.26 -30.88
N ARG A 179 -32.13 4.00 -31.65
CA ARG A 179 -32.38 2.75 -32.38
C ARG A 179 -31.12 2.19 -33.06
N PRO A 180 -31.00 0.85 -33.16
CA PRO A 180 -29.96 0.23 -33.97
C PRO A 180 -30.10 0.72 -35.41
N ARG A 181 -29.01 1.23 -35.97
CA ARG A 181 -28.90 1.43 -37.41
C ARG A 181 -28.70 0.05 -38.04
N LEU A 182 -29.68 -0.35 -38.86
CA LEU A 182 -29.55 -1.42 -39.85
C LEU A 182 -28.48 -1.05 -40.89
#